data_AF-A0A8X7Q7T0-F1
#
_entry.id   AF-A0A8X7Q7T0-F1
#
_cell.length_a   1.000
_cell.length_b   1.000
_cell.length_c   1.000
_cell.angle_alpha   90.00
_cell.angle_beta   90.00
_cell.angle_gamma   90.00
#
_symmetry.space_group_name_H-M   'P 1'
#
loop_
_entity.id
_entity.type
_entity.pdbx_description
1 polymer ?
#
loop_
_entity_poly.entity_id
_entity_poly.type
_entity_poly.pdbx_seq_one_letter_code
_entity_poly.pdbx_strand_id
1 'polypeptide(L)'
;MSEEVKDMRSNLIKLCGEAEGYLEQHFSTILGSLQEDQNPLDHLNIFPYYSNYLKLGKLEFDLLSQHSSHVPSKIAFIGSGPMPLTSIVLAKFHLPNTTFHNFDIDSHANALATSLVSRDPDLSKRMFFHTTDVLNATEGLDQYGVVFLAALVGMDKEAKVKAIEHLEKHMAPGAVLMLRSAHALRAFLYPIVDSSDLKGFQLLTIFNPTDDVVNSVVIARKLGGSTTTNGVNGTRDCMFMPCNALRSIRL
;
A
#
# COMPACT_ATOMS: atom_id res chain seq x y z
N MET A 1 25.72 -14.26 -0.18
CA MET A 1 25.92 -13.10 -1.09
C MET A 1 27.08 -12.30 -0.52
N SER A 2 28.10 -11.98 -1.33
CA SER A 2 29.24 -11.17 -0.87
C SER A 2 28.79 -9.74 -0.54
N GLU A 3 29.57 -9.02 0.25
CA GLU A 3 29.30 -7.60 0.56
C GLU A 3 29.25 -6.75 -0.71
N GLU A 4 30.17 -6.99 -1.65
CA GLU A 4 30.16 -6.34 -2.96
C GLU A 4 28.82 -6.47 -3.70
N VAL A 5 28.22 -7.66 -3.73
CA VAL A 5 26.94 -7.89 -4.39
C VAL A 5 25.78 -7.23 -3.62
N LYS A 6 25.87 -7.15 -2.28
CA LYS A 6 24.87 -6.40 -1.47
C LYS A 6 24.92 -4.91 -1.77
N ASP A 7 26.12 -4.34 -1.87
CA ASP A 7 26.32 -2.93 -2.17
C ASP A 7 25.86 -2.58 -3.59
N MET A 8 26.24 -3.39 -4.58
CA MET A 8 25.74 -3.26 -5.95
C MET A 8 24.22 -3.30 -6.01
N ARG A 9 23.59 -4.24 -5.30
CA ARG A 9 22.13 -4.36 -5.24
C ARG A 9 21.49 -3.13 -4.61
N SER A 10 22.03 -2.64 -3.48
CA SER A 10 21.52 -1.44 -2.80
C SER A 10 21.59 -0.21 -3.71
N ASN A 11 22.70 -0.04 -4.43
CA ASN A 11 22.87 1.06 -5.39
C ASN A 11 21.92 0.93 -6.58
N LEU A 12 21.72 -0.27 -7.11
CA LEU A 12 20.78 -0.51 -8.21
C LEU A 12 19.34 -0.18 -7.81
N ILE A 13 18.91 -0.60 -6.62
CA ILE A 13 17.56 -0.28 -6.09
C ILE A 13 17.36 1.24 -6.06
N LYS A 14 18.34 2.00 -5.53
CA LYS A 14 18.27 3.47 -5.49
C LYS A 14 18.15 4.09 -6.88
N LEU A 15 19.02 3.67 -7.81
CA LEU A 15 18.98 4.14 -9.20
C LEU A 15 17.64 3.83 -9.88
N CYS A 16 17.10 2.63 -9.66
CA CYS A 16 15.77 2.27 -10.18
C CYS A 16 14.68 3.17 -9.62
N GLY A 17 14.66 3.42 -8.31
CA GLY A 17 13.66 4.31 -7.71
C GLY A 17 13.76 5.76 -8.16
N GLU A 18 14.98 6.29 -8.34
CA GLU A 18 15.19 7.62 -8.90
C GLU A 18 14.70 7.69 -10.36
N ALA A 19 15.03 6.69 -11.17
CA ALA A 19 14.59 6.61 -12.56
C ALA A 19 13.07 6.49 -12.68
N GLU A 20 12.43 5.68 -11.83
CA GLU A 20 10.97 5.55 -11.73
C GLU A 20 10.34 6.90 -11.33
N GLY A 21 10.90 7.59 -10.35
CA GLY A 21 10.46 8.92 -9.96
C GLY A 21 10.51 9.93 -11.12
N TYR A 22 11.62 9.99 -11.86
CA TYR A 22 11.73 10.87 -13.03
C TYR A 22 10.75 10.50 -14.14
N LEU A 23 10.52 9.20 -14.38
CA LEU A 23 9.56 8.72 -15.35
C LEU A 23 8.13 9.18 -14.99
N GLU A 24 7.72 8.98 -13.74
CA GLU A 24 6.41 9.40 -13.26
C GLU A 24 6.23 10.93 -13.31
N GLN A 25 7.25 11.71 -12.93
CA GLN A 25 7.21 13.18 -13.05
C GLN A 25 7.05 13.63 -14.50
N HIS A 26 7.81 13.03 -15.41
CA HIS A 26 7.77 13.35 -16.84
C HIS A 26 6.36 13.13 -17.41
N PHE A 27 5.78 11.96 -17.18
CA PHE A 27 4.45 11.65 -17.69
C PHE A 27 3.35 12.43 -16.99
N SER A 28 3.48 12.71 -15.69
CA SER A 28 2.54 13.58 -14.98
C SER A 28 2.54 15.00 -15.54
N THR A 29 3.71 15.51 -15.92
CA THR A 29 3.87 16.83 -16.55
C THR A 29 3.22 16.86 -17.94
N ILE A 30 3.44 15.84 -18.76
CA ILE A 30 2.80 15.72 -20.09
C ILE A 30 1.28 15.72 -19.95
N LEU A 31 0.75 14.87 -19.08
CA LEU A 31 -0.69 14.73 -18.86
C LEU A 31 -1.32 15.98 -18.25
N GLY A 32 -0.62 16.65 -17.31
CA GLY A 32 -1.06 17.92 -16.75
C GLY A 32 -1.07 19.08 -17.75
N SER A 33 -0.30 18.97 -18.84
CA SER A 33 -0.21 19.98 -19.91
C SER A 33 -1.27 19.80 -21.01
N LEU A 34 -2.16 18.80 -20.90
CA LEU A 34 -3.28 18.62 -21.82
C LEU A 34 -4.25 19.81 -21.75
N GLN A 35 -5.00 20.02 -22.84
CA GLN A 35 -5.98 21.11 -22.94
C GLN A 35 -7.02 21.04 -21.82
N GLU A 36 -7.58 22.18 -21.41
CA GLU A 36 -8.47 22.27 -20.24
C GLU A 36 -9.73 21.39 -20.34
N ASP A 37 -10.20 21.13 -21.56
CA ASP A 37 -11.35 20.27 -21.85
C ASP A 37 -11.03 18.77 -21.84
N GLN A 38 -9.75 18.41 -21.65
CA GLN A 38 -9.29 17.03 -21.57
C GLN A 38 -9.02 16.61 -20.12
N ASN A 39 -9.62 15.48 -19.72
CA ASN A 39 -9.33 14.84 -18.44
C ASN A 39 -8.02 14.01 -18.55
N PRO A 40 -6.96 14.33 -17.79
CA PRO A 40 -5.69 13.59 -17.83
C PRO A 40 -5.87 12.09 -17.58
N LEU A 41 -6.86 11.70 -16.78
CA LEU A 41 -7.10 10.31 -16.41
C LEU A 41 -7.60 9.42 -17.56
N ASP A 42 -8.03 10.02 -18.67
CA ASP A 42 -8.45 9.27 -19.88
C ASP A 42 -7.28 9.00 -20.83
N HIS A 43 -6.11 9.56 -20.55
CA HIS A 43 -4.89 9.44 -21.37
C HIS A 43 -3.75 8.68 -20.66
N LEU A 44 -4.03 8.00 -19.54
CA LEU A 44 -3.01 7.27 -18.75
C LEU A 44 -2.32 6.15 -19.54
N ASN A 45 -2.90 5.69 -20.64
CA ASN A 45 -2.33 4.67 -21.52
C ASN A 45 -1.01 5.09 -22.19
N ILE A 46 -0.64 6.37 -22.17
CA ILE A 46 0.67 6.82 -22.64
C ILE A 46 1.81 6.41 -21.70
N PHE A 47 1.51 6.13 -20.43
CA PHE A 47 2.52 5.68 -19.47
C PHE A 47 2.91 4.22 -19.77
N PRO A 48 4.21 3.91 -19.95
CA PRO A 48 4.66 2.62 -20.47
C PRO A 48 4.18 1.39 -19.68
N TYR A 49 3.95 1.53 -18.37
CA TYR A 49 3.55 0.43 -17.49
C TYR A 49 2.09 0.50 -17.04
N TYR A 50 1.24 1.30 -17.68
CA TYR A 50 -0.14 1.49 -17.22
C TYR A 50 -0.94 0.17 -17.15
N SER A 51 -0.76 -0.72 -18.13
CA SER A 51 -1.37 -2.05 -18.13
C SER A 51 -0.93 -2.92 -16.96
N ASN A 52 0.32 -2.78 -16.49
CA ASN A 52 0.82 -3.47 -15.30
C ASN A 52 0.13 -2.95 -14.03
N TYR A 53 -0.13 -1.64 -13.95
CA TYR A 53 -0.88 -1.05 -12.84
C TYR A 53 -2.36 -1.49 -12.83
N LEU A 54 -3.00 -1.69 -13.99
CA LEU A 54 -4.34 -2.27 -14.07
C LEU A 54 -4.38 -3.70 -13.52
N LYS A 55 -3.42 -4.55 -13.94
CA LYS A 55 -3.31 -5.93 -13.44
C LYS A 55 -3.01 -5.98 -11.95
N LEU A 56 -2.03 -5.19 -11.50
CA LEU A 56 -1.61 -5.15 -10.10
C LEU A 56 -2.70 -4.57 -9.19
N GLY A 57 -3.37 -3.49 -9.60
CA GLY A 57 -4.48 -2.91 -8.84
C GLY A 57 -5.65 -3.87 -8.69
N LYS A 58 -5.97 -4.63 -9.75
CA LYS A 58 -7.00 -5.69 -9.69
C LYS A 58 -6.59 -6.81 -8.70
N LEU A 59 -5.35 -7.28 -8.79
CA LEU A 59 -4.81 -8.27 -7.87
C LEU A 59 -4.85 -7.78 -6.41
N GLU A 60 -4.38 -6.55 -6.15
CA GLU A 60 -4.38 -5.94 -4.83
C GLU A 60 -5.81 -5.83 -4.27
N PHE A 61 -6.78 -5.42 -5.10
CA PHE A 61 -8.19 -5.39 -4.71
C PHE A 61 -8.76 -6.78 -4.40
N ASP A 62 -8.47 -7.78 -5.23
CA ASP A 62 -8.99 -9.14 -5.04
C ASP A 62 -8.43 -9.75 -3.75
N LEU A 63 -7.14 -9.58 -3.48
CA LEU A 63 -6.51 -10.02 -2.23
C LEU A 63 -7.05 -9.26 -1.01
N LEU A 64 -7.25 -7.95 -1.11
CA LEU A 64 -7.85 -7.16 -0.04
C LEU A 64 -9.27 -7.64 0.29
N SER A 65 -10.06 -7.94 -0.73
CA SER A 65 -11.44 -8.42 -0.61
C SER A 65 -11.53 -9.80 0.06
N GLN A 66 -10.54 -10.67 -0.17
CA GLN A 66 -10.45 -11.97 0.51
C GLN A 66 -10.17 -11.84 2.01
N HIS A 67 -9.55 -10.74 2.42
CA HIS A 67 -9.07 -10.52 3.78
C HIS A 67 -9.80 -9.38 4.51
N SER A 68 -10.85 -8.82 3.93
CA SER A 68 -11.65 -7.75 4.54
C SER A 68 -13.11 -8.14 4.57
N SER A 69 -13.74 -8.02 5.73
CA SER A 69 -15.18 -8.28 5.88
C SER A 69 -16.05 -7.17 5.31
N HIS A 70 -15.47 -5.99 5.06
CA HIS A 70 -16.16 -4.81 4.54
C HIS A 70 -15.27 -4.08 3.55
N VAL A 71 -15.89 -3.37 2.61
CA VAL A 71 -15.20 -2.45 1.72
C VAL A 71 -14.69 -1.25 2.54
N PRO A 72 -13.39 -0.90 2.48
CA PRO A 72 -12.86 0.20 3.26
C PRO A 72 -13.44 1.54 2.77
N SER A 73 -13.89 2.38 3.70
CA SER A 73 -14.36 3.73 3.35
C SER A 73 -13.22 4.73 3.17
N LYS A 74 -12.08 4.51 3.87
CA LYS A 74 -10.87 5.33 3.79
C LYS A 74 -9.63 4.46 3.64
N ILE A 75 -8.75 4.83 2.72
CA ILE A 75 -7.44 4.21 2.50
C ILE A 75 -6.35 5.28 2.61
N ALA A 76 -5.26 4.97 3.30
CA ALA A 76 -4.01 5.72 3.18
C ALA A 76 -3.07 5.02 2.20
N PHE A 77 -2.42 5.78 1.33
CA PHE A 77 -1.41 5.29 0.40
C PHE A 77 -0.10 6.04 0.64
N ILE A 78 0.90 5.37 1.19
CA ILE A 78 2.19 5.96 1.56
C ILE A 78 3.19 5.78 0.42
N GLY A 79 3.78 6.89 -0.03
CA GLY A 79 4.67 6.96 -1.19
C GLY A 79 3.88 6.87 -2.49
N SER A 80 2.89 7.74 -2.66
CA SER A 80 2.03 7.73 -3.84
C SER A 80 2.72 8.24 -5.11
N GLY A 81 3.77 9.05 -4.96
CA GLY A 81 4.49 9.63 -6.07
C GLY A 81 3.69 10.69 -6.85
N PRO A 82 4.34 11.28 -7.88
CA PRO A 82 3.73 12.28 -8.76
C PRO A 82 2.64 11.69 -9.66
N MET A 83 2.69 10.38 -9.92
CA MET A 83 1.71 9.67 -10.73
C MET A 83 1.07 8.55 -9.91
N PRO A 84 0.04 8.84 -9.08
CA PRO A 84 -0.52 7.91 -8.09
C PRO A 84 -1.40 6.82 -8.72
N LEU A 85 -0.85 6.07 -9.68
CA LEU A 85 -1.56 5.15 -10.55
C LEU A 85 -2.30 4.06 -9.79
N THR A 86 -1.70 3.52 -8.72
CA THR A 86 -2.35 2.50 -7.90
C THR A 86 -3.62 3.04 -7.26
N SER A 87 -3.53 4.19 -6.61
CA SER A 87 -4.68 4.84 -5.98
C SER A 87 -5.74 5.22 -7.03
N ILE A 88 -5.33 5.72 -8.20
CA ILE A 88 -6.25 6.04 -9.31
C ILE A 88 -6.97 4.78 -9.80
N VAL A 89 -6.25 3.69 -10.09
CA VAL A 89 -6.81 2.43 -10.59
C VAL A 89 -7.80 1.84 -9.58
N LEU A 90 -7.41 1.78 -8.30
CA LEU A 90 -8.29 1.29 -7.24
C LEU A 90 -9.54 2.18 -7.12
N ALA A 91 -9.37 3.51 -7.05
CA ALA A 91 -10.47 4.47 -6.90
C ALA A 91 -11.44 4.47 -8.09
N LYS A 92 -10.94 4.33 -9.31
CA LYS A 92 -11.74 4.39 -10.55
C LYS A 92 -12.46 3.08 -10.85
N PHE A 93 -11.82 1.93 -10.60
CA PHE A 93 -12.32 0.64 -11.11
C PHE A 93 -12.78 -0.35 -10.04
N HIS A 94 -12.35 -0.20 -8.78
CA HIS A 94 -12.51 -1.24 -7.77
C HIS A 94 -13.15 -0.75 -6.46
N LEU A 95 -12.94 0.52 -6.12
CA LEU A 95 -13.35 1.14 -4.86
C LEU A 95 -14.01 2.51 -5.09
N PRO A 96 -15.15 2.57 -5.81
CA PRO A 96 -15.79 3.83 -6.22
C PRO A 96 -16.34 4.65 -5.05
N ASN A 97 -16.59 4.02 -3.90
CA ASN A 97 -17.13 4.68 -2.70
C ASN A 97 -16.07 4.94 -1.61
N THR A 98 -14.79 4.75 -1.93
CA THR A 98 -13.67 4.89 -0.99
C THR A 98 -12.95 6.22 -1.22
N THR A 99 -12.53 6.88 -0.15
CA THR A 99 -11.61 8.02 -0.25
C THR A 99 -10.17 7.56 -0.07
N PHE A 100 -9.28 8.15 -0.85
CA PHE A 100 -7.86 7.84 -0.89
C PHE A 100 -7.07 9.03 -0.37
N HIS A 101 -6.30 8.80 0.68
CA HIS A 101 -5.39 9.77 1.27
C HIS A 101 -3.98 9.36 0.88
N ASN A 102 -3.42 10.07 -0.09
CA ASN A 102 -2.12 9.81 -0.68
C ASN A 102 -1.08 10.65 0.08
N PHE A 103 -0.03 10.01 0.55
CA PHE A 103 1.05 10.65 1.29
C PHE A 103 2.33 10.56 0.48
N ASP A 104 3.03 11.67 0.38
CA ASP A 104 4.37 11.73 -0.17
C ASP A 104 5.22 12.74 0.60
N ILE A 105 6.52 12.52 0.69
CA ILE A 105 7.44 13.46 1.33
C ILE A 105 7.71 14.66 0.42
N ASP A 106 7.61 14.48 -0.89
CA ASP A 106 7.85 15.52 -1.89
C ASP A 106 6.56 16.30 -2.20
N SER A 107 6.58 17.60 -1.87
CA SER A 107 5.47 18.50 -2.16
C SER A 107 5.25 18.70 -3.66
N HIS A 108 6.30 18.60 -4.47
CA HIS A 108 6.21 18.72 -5.93
C HIS A 108 5.51 17.49 -6.53
N ALA A 109 5.81 16.30 -6.02
CA ALA A 109 5.09 15.08 -6.39
C ALA A 109 3.59 15.22 -6.10
N ASN A 110 3.22 15.66 -4.90
CA ASN A 110 1.82 15.87 -4.54
C ASN A 110 1.13 16.94 -5.40
N ALA A 111 1.83 18.00 -5.81
CA ALA A 111 1.28 19.01 -6.71
C ALA A 111 0.95 18.45 -8.11
N LEU A 112 1.86 17.65 -8.67
CA LEU A 112 1.64 16.96 -9.94
C LEU A 112 0.47 15.98 -9.85
N ALA A 113 0.44 15.16 -8.80
CA ALA A 113 -0.60 14.18 -8.54
C ALA A 113 -1.99 14.84 -8.36
N THR A 114 -2.04 15.95 -7.64
CA THR A 114 -3.25 16.77 -7.48
C THR A 114 -3.75 17.31 -8.82
N SER A 115 -2.83 17.84 -9.65
CA SER A 115 -3.16 18.37 -10.97
C SER A 115 -3.77 17.28 -11.87
N LEU A 116 -3.20 16.07 -11.87
CA LEU A 116 -3.68 14.94 -12.67
C LEU A 116 -5.15 14.59 -12.42
N VAL A 117 -5.59 14.60 -11.15
CA VAL A 117 -6.97 14.20 -10.80
C VAL A 117 -7.94 15.38 -10.76
N SER A 118 -7.45 16.62 -10.79
CA SER A 118 -8.24 17.84 -10.56
C SER A 118 -9.42 18.02 -11.52
N ARG A 119 -9.28 17.54 -12.77
CA ARG A 119 -10.29 17.67 -13.82
C ARG A 119 -11.30 16.53 -13.82
N ASP A 120 -11.07 15.48 -13.03
CA ASP A 120 -12.01 14.37 -12.93
C ASP A 120 -13.14 14.72 -11.92
N PRO A 121 -14.42 14.70 -12.31
CA PRO A 121 -15.52 15.18 -11.47
C PRO A 121 -15.79 14.32 -10.22
N ASP A 122 -15.27 13.10 -10.19
CA ASP A 122 -15.42 12.15 -9.09
C ASP A 122 -14.12 12.01 -8.30
N LEU A 123 -13.00 11.66 -8.95
CA LEU A 123 -11.73 11.42 -8.26
C LEU A 123 -11.18 12.68 -7.58
N SER A 124 -11.42 13.88 -8.14
CA SER A 124 -11.04 15.15 -7.48
C SER A 124 -11.66 15.36 -6.10
N LYS A 125 -12.79 14.69 -5.80
CA LYS A 125 -13.50 14.80 -4.51
C LYS A 125 -13.15 13.68 -3.54
N ARG A 126 -12.51 12.61 -4.03
CA ARG A 126 -12.22 11.40 -3.24
C ARG A 126 -10.74 11.16 -3.05
N MET A 127 -9.87 11.84 -3.78
CA MET A 127 -8.42 11.74 -3.64
C MET A 127 -7.83 12.99 -3.00
N PHE A 128 -7.13 12.80 -1.89
CA PHE A 128 -6.46 13.85 -1.13
C PHE A 128 -4.97 13.58 -1.12
N PHE A 129 -4.16 14.63 -1.13
CA PHE A 129 -2.69 14.54 -1.17
C PHE A 129 -2.09 15.28 0.03
N HIS A 130 -1.21 14.60 0.75
CA HIS A 130 -0.64 15.05 2.02
C HIS A 130 0.88 15.04 1.90
N THR A 131 1.50 16.22 2.00
CA THR A 131 2.95 16.35 2.05
C THR A 131 3.45 16.07 3.45
N THR A 132 3.94 14.86 3.69
CA THR A 132 4.37 14.40 5.01
C THR A 132 5.30 13.20 4.85
N ASP A 133 6.42 13.21 5.57
CA ASP A 133 7.20 12.00 5.81
C ASP A 133 6.37 11.06 6.70
N VAL A 134 6.18 9.81 6.27
CA VAL A 134 5.42 8.81 7.03
C VAL A 134 5.94 8.66 8.46
N LEU A 135 7.25 8.79 8.69
CA LEU A 135 7.83 8.68 10.03
C LEU A 135 7.46 9.84 10.95
N ASN A 136 6.94 10.94 10.39
CA ASN A 136 6.40 12.08 11.13
C ASN A 136 4.86 12.03 11.25
N ALA A 137 4.19 11.12 10.55
CA ALA A 137 2.74 10.94 10.64
C ALA A 137 2.38 10.13 11.90
N THR A 138 2.23 10.81 13.04
CA THR A 138 1.93 10.17 14.34
C THR A 138 0.45 10.17 14.68
N GLU A 139 -0.36 11.01 14.02
CA GLU A 139 -1.78 11.18 14.27
C GLU A 139 -2.62 10.82 13.04
N GLY A 140 -3.81 10.27 13.26
CA GLY A 140 -4.79 10.02 12.21
C GLY A 140 -4.50 8.83 11.30
N LEU A 141 -3.43 8.07 11.49
CA LEU A 141 -3.22 6.80 10.78
C LEU A 141 -4.20 5.70 11.22
N ASP A 142 -4.75 5.83 12.42
CA ASP A 142 -5.76 4.94 13.00
C ASP A 142 -7.14 5.09 12.34
N GLN A 143 -7.38 6.19 11.61
CA GLN A 143 -8.64 6.39 10.89
C GLN A 143 -8.75 5.56 9.60
N TYR A 144 -7.66 4.95 9.14
CA TYR A 144 -7.62 4.19 7.89
C TYR A 144 -7.74 2.69 8.18
N GLY A 145 -8.81 2.08 7.65
CA GLY A 145 -8.99 0.63 7.75
C GLY A 145 -7.97 -0.17 6.94
N VAL A 146 -7.39 0.46 5.91
CA VAL A 146 -6.33 -0.10 5.07
C VAL A 146 -5.26 0.96 4.81
N VAL A 147 -4.00 0.57 4.98
CA VAL A 147 -2.83 1.39 4.64
C VAL A 147 -2.01 0.65 3.59
N PHE A 148 -1.74 1.30 2.47
CA PHE A 148 -0.81 0.85 1.45
C PHE A 148 0.57 1.46 1.69
N LEU A 149 1.62 0.63 1.60
CA LEU A 149 3.01 1.05 1.63
C LEU A 149 3.65 0.73 0.27
N ALA A 150 3.93 1.76 -0.52
CA ALA A 150 4.49 1.61 -1.86
C ALA A 150 5.86 0.93 -1.86
N ALA A 151 6.27 0.41 -3.01
CA ALA A 151 7.53 -0.32 -3.15
C ALA A 151 8.75 0.55 -2.81
N LEU A 152 8.72 1.82 -3.24
CA LEU A 152 9.80 2.79 -3.14
C LEU A 152 9.92 3.49 -1.78
N VAL A 153 8.97 3.28 -0.85
CA VAL A 153 9.12 3.79 0.51
C VAL A 153 10.12 2.92 1.25
N GLY A 154 11.18 3.53 1.78
CA GLY A 154 12.27 2.81 2.45
C GLY A 154 13.09 2.00 1.45
N MET A 155 13.92 2.68 0.65
CA MET A 155 14.72 2.10 -0.44
C MET A 155 15.82 1.13 0.00
N ASP A 156 16.09 1.07 1.29
CA ASP A 156 16.87 0.00 1.93
C ASP A 156 16.01 -0.75 2.97
N LYS A 157 16.48 -1.94 3.35
CA LYS A 157 15.74 -2.86 4.22
C LYS A 157 15.46 -2.20 5.57
N GLU A 158 16.44 -1.53 6.15
CA GLU A 158 16.35 -0.90 7.46
C GLU A 158 15.32 0.24 7.47
N ALA A 159 15.32 1.08 6.44
CA ALA A 159 14.32 2.14 6.27
C ALA A 159 12.92 1.57 6.03
N LYS A 160 12.79 0.48 5.25
CA LYS A 160 11.50 -0.21 5.04
C LYS A 160 10.94 -0.74 6.35
N VAL A 161 11.77 -1.41 7.14
CA VAL A 161 11.38 -1.96 8.45
C VAL A 161 10.97 -0.84 9.40
N LYS A 162 11.71 0.27 9.45
CA LYS A 162 11.33 1.44 10.27
C LYS A 162 9.97 2.00 9.89
N ALA A 163 9.65 2.08 8.59
CA ALA A 163 8.33 2.51 8.15
C ALA A 163 7.24 1.52 8.58
N ILE A 164 7.47 0.21 8.47
CA ILE A 164 6.52 -0.82 8.94
C ILE A 164 6.31 -0.72 10.47
N GLU A 165 7.39 -0.58 11.25
CA GLU A 165 7.32 -0.41 12.71
C GLU A 165 6.61 0.89 13.12
N HIS A 166 6.75 1.95 12.32
CA HIS A 166 6.01 3.19 12.54
C HIS A 166 4.52 3.00 12.30
N LEU A 167 4.15 2.38 11.17
CA LEU A 167 2.76 2.05 10.86
C LEU A 167 2.14 1.13 11.91
N GLU A 168 2.91 0.16 12.43
CA GLU A 168 2.49 -0.70 13.55
C GLU A 168 2.07 0.12 14.76
N LYS A 169 2.77 1.19 15.10
CA LYS A 169 2.44 1.99 16.30
C LYS A 169 1.18 2.84 16.13
N HIS A 170 0.90 3.28 14.90
CA HIS A 170 -0.06 4.35 14.66
C HIS A 170 -1.34 3.91 13.93
N MET A 171 -1.37 2.72 13.31
CA MET A 171 -2.59 2.17 12.72
C MET A 171 -3.58 1.68 13.78
N ALA A 172 -4.87 1.54 13.45
CA ALA A 172 -5.85 0.95 14.35
C ALA A 172 -5.65 -0.58 14.49
N PRO A 173 -5.86 -1.16 15.68
CA PRO A 173 -6.00 -2.61 15.83
C PRO A 173 -6.94 -3.22 14.78
N GLY A 174 -6.51 -4.30 14.13
CA GLY A 174 -7.30 -4.98 13.11
C GLY A 174 -7.25 -4.33 11.70
N ALA A 175 -6.67 -3.14 11.55
CA ALA A 175 -6.44 -2.52 10.25
C ALA A 175 -5.47 -3.35 9.39
N VAL A 176 -5.61 -3.24 8.07
CA VAL A 176 -4.81 -4.01 7.11
C VAL A 176 -3.67 -3.15 6.57
N LEU A 177 -2.46 -3.67 6.67
CA LEU A 177 -1.29 -3.16 5.96
C LEU A 177 -1.12 -3.97 4.66
N MET A 178 -1.16 -3.29 3.53
CA MET A 178 -0.76 -3.83 2.24
C MET A 178 0.56 -3.21 1.83
N LEU A 179 1.56 -4.01 1.52
CA LEU A 179 2.85 -3.48 1.09
C LEU A 179 3.34 -4.19 -0.16
N ARG A 180 4.04 -3.41 -0.99
CA ARG A 180 4.75 -3.94 -2.15
C ARG A 180 6.16 -4.36 -1.75
N SER A 181 6.54 -5.54 -2.23
CA SER A 181 7.84 -6.16 -2.01
C SER A 181 8.36 -6.77 -3.31
N ALA A 182 9.40 -7.60 -3.22
CA ALA A 182 10.00 -8.33 -4.32
C ALA A 182 10.34 -9.77 -3.92
N HIS A 183 10.48 -10.62 -4.93
CA HIS A 183 10.83 -12.03 -4.76
C HIS A 183 11.81 -12.48 -5.85
N ALA A 184 12.69 -13.43 -5.51
CA ALA A 184 13.72 -13.97 -6.40
C ALA A 184 14.57 -12.86 -7.07
N LEU A 185 14.78 -12.92 -8.39
CA LEU A 185 15.61 -11.95 -9.13
C LEU A 185 15.04 -10.52 -9.10
N ARG A 186 13.75 -10.34 -8.78
CA ARG A 186 13.15 -9.00 -8.67
C ARG A 186 13.61 -8.26 -7.40
N ALA A 187 14.29 -8.96 -6.48
CA ALA A 187 14.93 -8.35 -5.31
C ALA A 187 16.10 -7.41 -5.67
N PHE A 188 16.51 -7.36 -6.93
CA PHE A 188 17.43 -6.34 -7.45
C PHE A 188 16.74 -5.01 -7.76
N LEU A 189 15.40 -4.96 -7.80
CA LEU A 189 14.61 -3.78 -8.10
C LEU A 189 14.01 -3.15 -6.84
N TYR A 190 13.56 -3.97 -5.88
CA TYR A 190 12.95 -3.49 -4.65
C TYR A 190 13.36 -4.30 -3.41
N PRO A 191 13.26 -3.70 -2.20
CA PRO A 191 13.47 -4.42 -0.95
C PRO A 191 12.50 -5.59 -0.75
N ILE A 192 13.04 -6.72 -0.29
CA ILE A 192 12.25 -7.86 0.18
C ILE A 192 11.71 -7.54 1.57
N VAL A 193 10.46 -7.89 1.85
CA VAL A 193 9.85 -7.87 3.18
C VAL A 193 9.53 -9.31 3.58
N ASP A 194 10.09 -9.72 4.70
CA ASP A 194 9.96 -11.06 5.26
C ASP A 194 8.99 -11.04 6.44
N SER A 195 8.48 -12.21 6.83
CA SER A 195 7.58 -12.31 7.98
C SER A 195 8.18 -11.76 9.29
N SER A 196 9.51 -11.83 9.45
CA SER A 196 10.22 -11.29 10.61
C SER A 196 10.21 -9.76 10.71
N ASP A 197 9.95 -9.05 9.60
CA ASP A 197 9.89 -7.60 9.55
C ASP A 197 8.50 -7.06 9.96
N LEU A 198 7.50 -7.94 10.00
CA LEU A 198 6.11 -7.62 10.27
C LEU A 198 5.75 -7.73 11.75
N LYS A 199 6.69 -7.36 12.65
CA LYS A 199 6.43 -7.39 14.09
C LYS A 199 5.20 -6.53 14.41
N GLY A 200 4.32 -7.04 15.28
CA GLY A 200 3.03 -6.40 15.61
C GLY A 200 1.93 -6.58 14.55
N PHE A 201 2.22 -7.29 13.45
CA PHE A 201 1.23 -7.69 12.46
C PHE A 201 1.10 -9.22 12.36
N GLN A 202 -0.12 -9.68 12.08
CA GLN A 202 -0.40 -11.03 11.60
C GLN A 202 -0.24 -11.05 10.08
N LEU A 203 0.71 -11.81 9.55
CA LEU A 203 0.79 -12.06 8.12
C LEU A 203 -0.44 -12.85 7.65
N LEU A 204 -1.16 -12.32 6.67
CA LEU A 204 -2.33 -12.97 6.06
C LEU A 204 -1.97 -13.72 4.78
N THR A 205 -1.23 -13.06 3.88
CA THR A 205 -0.79 -13.68 2.63
C THR A 205 0.43 -12.96 2.03
N ILE A 206 1.21 -13.70 1.25
CA ILE A 206 2.25 -13.17 0.37
C ILE A 206 1.94 -13.70 -1.03
N PHE A 207 1.75 -12.79 -1.98
CA PHE A 207 1.55 -13.12 -3.38
C PHE A 207 2.76 -12.70 -4.19
N ASN A 208 3.34 -13.66 -4.92
CA ASN A 208 4.46 -13.42 -5.82
C ASN A 208 3.99 -13.60 -7.27
N PRO A 209 3.82 -12.51 -8.05
CA PRO A 209 3.41 -12.63 -9.43
C PRO A 209 4.44 -13.41 -10.26
N THR A 210 3.98 -14.14 -11.27
CA THR A 210 4.84 -14.93 -12.18
C THR A 210 4.86 -14.38 -13.60
N ASP A 211 4.10 -13.31 -13.87
CA ASP A 211 4.01 -12.60 -15.14
C ASP A 211 4.85 -11.30 -15.12
N ASP A 212 4.55 -10.36 -16.01
CA ASP A 212 5.27 -9.08 -16.14
C ASP A 212 5.05 -8.12 -14.96
N VAL A 213 4.16 -8.45 -14.01
CA VAL A 213 3.99 -7.67 -12.78
C VAL A 213 5.19 -7.95 -11.87
N VAL A 214 5.91 -6.89 -11.50
CA VAL A 214 7.16 -7.01 -10.75
C VAL A 214 6.92 -7.18 -9.26
N ASN A 215 6.07 -6.33 -8.67
CA ASN A 215 5.93 -6.26 -7.21
C ASN A 215 5.20 -7.49 -6.63
N SER A 216 5.83 -8.12 -5.65
CA SER A 216 5.11 -9.00 -4.73
C SER A 216 4.20 -8.17 -3.84
N VAL A 217 3.05 -8.73 -3.45
CA VAL A 217 2.09 -8.10 -2.54
C VAL A 217 2.07 -8.87 -1.23
N VAL A 218 2.32 -8.16 -0.12
CA VAL A 218 2.22 -8.71 1.23
C VAL A 218 1.05 -8.06 1.93
N ILE A 219 0.21 -8.86 2.57
CA ILE A 219 -0.94 -8.39 3.35
C ILE A 219 -0.77 -8.85 4.78
N ALA A 220 -0.83 -7.90 5.70
CA ALA A 220 -0.72 -8.15 7.12
C ALA A 220 -1.81 -7.38 7.88
N ARG A 221 -2.29 -7.94 8.99
CA ARG A 221 -3.28 -7.30 9.85
C ARG A 221 -2.62 -6.83 11.13
N LYS A 222 -2.83 -5.58 11.54
CA LYS A 222 -2.32 -5.07 12.81
C LYS A 222 -2.93 -5.88 13.96
N LEU A 223 -2.08 -6.42 14.81
CA LEU A 223 -2.52 -7.11 16.02
C LEU A 223 -3.13 -6.08 16.98
N GLY A 224 -4.13 -6.50 17.75
CA GLY A 224 -4.53 -5.72 18.92
C GLY A 224 -3.38 -5.75 19.91
N GLY A 225 -2.86 -4.58 20.30
CA GLY A 225 -2.02 -4.51 21.48
C GLY A 225 -2.81 -5.14 22.62
N SER A 226 -2.22 -6.09 23.35
CA SER A 226 -2.83 -6.53 24.59
C SER A 226 -3.00 -5.26 25.42
N THR A 227 -4.22 -4.77 25.56
CA THR A 227 -4.54 -3.92 26.69
C THR A 227 -4.18 -4.78 27.89
N THR A 228 -3.07 -4.43 28.54
CA THR A 228 -2.80 -4.84 29.91
C THR A 228 -3.98 -4.32 30.72
N THR A 229 -5.04 -5.12 30.80
CA THR A 229 -6.03 -5.00 31.85
C THR A 229 -5.25 -5.25 33.13
N ASN A 230 -4.83 -4.17 33.77
CA ASN A 230 -4.39 -4.20 35.16
C ASN A 230 -5.42 -5.01 35.92
N GLY A 231 -4.95 -6.11 36.52
CA GLY A 231 -5.78 -7.06 37.22
C GLY A 231 -6.60 -6.33 38.28
N VAL A 232 -7.92 -6.36 38.09
CA VAL A 232 -8.86 -6.26 39.20
C VAL A 232 -9.54 -7.62 39.27
N ASN A 233 -9.17 -8.35 40.32
CA ASN A 233 -9.79 -9.60 40.73
C ASN A 233 -11.32 -9.46 40.75
N GLY A 234 -11.98 -10.33 40.00
CA GLY A 234 -13.43 -10.46 39.98
C GLY A 234 -13.82 -11.77 39.32
N THR A 235 -13.64 -12.86 40.05
CA THR A 235 -14.16 -14.20 39.74
C THR A 235 -15.63 -14.16 39.34
N ARG A 236 -15.94 -14.51 38.08
CA ARG A 236 -17.18 -15.21 37.72
C ARG A 236 -16.92 -16.16 36.55
N ASP A 237 -16.99 -17.45 36.88
CA ASP A 237 -17.11 -18.56 35.95
C ASP A 237 -18.25 -18.35 34.96
N CYS A 238 -17.96 -18.48 33.67
CA CYS A 238 -18.94 -18.87 32.67
C CYS A 238 -18.32 -19.98 31.80
N MET A 239 -18.63 -21.22 32.17
CA MET A 239 -18.41 -22.41 31.34
C MET A 239 -19.13 -22.24 30.00
N PHE A 240 -18.38 -22.19 28.90
CA PHE A 240 -18.91 -22.50 27.57
C PHE A 240 -18.55 -23.94 27.22
N MET A 241 -19.56 -24.81 27.13
CA MET A 241 -19.45 -26.17 26.61
C MET A 241 -19.18 -26.14 25.09
N PRO A 242 -18.43 -27.10 24.53
CA PRO A 242 -18.25 -27.24 23.09
C PRO A 242 -19.48 -27.92 22.45
N CYS A 243 -20.03 -27.30 21.41
CA CYS A 243 -21.07 -27.89 20.58
C CYS A 243 -20.43 -28.82 19.53
N ASN A 244 -20.65 -30.13 19.69
CA ASN A 244 -20.32 -31.17 18.72
C ASN A 244 -21.58 -31.53 17.91
N ALA A 245 -21.57 -31.28 16.60
CA ALA A 245 -22.39 -31.90 15.54
C ALA A 245 -22.13 -31.12 14.24
N LEU A 246 -21.99 -31.65 13.02
CA LEU A 246 -22.20 -32.98 12.45
C LEU A 246 -21.43 -33.07 11.11
N ARG A 247 -21.11 -34.30 10.76
CA ARG A 247 -20.46 -34.83 9.55
C ARG A 247 -20.95 -34.25 8.20
N SER A 248 -19.99 -34.24 7.25
CA SER A 248 -20.12 -34.70 5.85
C SER A 248 -21.04 -33.93 4.90
N ILE A 249 -20.48 -33.43 3.78
CA ILE A 249 -20.75 -33.94 2.42
C ILE A 249 -19.66 -33.44 1.47
N ARG A 250 -19.14 -34.39 0.67
CA ARG A 250 -18.29 -34.17 -0.50
C ARG A 250 -19.12 -33.54 -1.63
N LEU A 251 -18.54 -32.60 -2.36
CA LEU A 251 -18.24 -32.69 -3.80
C LEU A 251 -17.12 -31.69 -4.10
#